data_AF-A0A1I0E1V0-F1
#
_entry.id   AF-A0A1I0E1V0-F1
#
_cell.length_a   1.000
_cell.length_b   1.000
_cell.length_c   1.000
_cell.angle_alpha   90.00
_cell.angle_beta   90.00
_cell.angle_gamma   90.00
#
_symmetry.space_group_name_H-M   'P 1'
#
loop_
_entity.id
_entity.type
_entity.pdbx_description
1 polymer ?
#
loop_
_entity_poly.entity_id
_entity_poly.type
_entity_poly.pdbx_seq_one_letter_code
_entity_poly.pdbx_strand_id
1 'polypeptide(L)'
;MRTNDLILRTTTALIAFILLGFSIYLFLAGHQSPGGGFIGGLMTSAAIVLMYMAYGLEPIAKIIPVNFKLMIPAGLLIAALTGVGSFVFGESFLSQTYGHFHLPLFGDIELATAMLFDLGVYLTVIGVTLTIMLTIAGDE
;
A
#
# COMPACT_ATOMS: atom_id res chain seq x y z
N MET A 1 -4.22 0.81 34.77
CA MET A 1 -2.80 1.10 35.08
C MET A 1 -2.15 1.59 33.80
N ARG A 2 -1.54 2.79 33.77
CA ARG A 2 -0.75 3.22 32.60
C ARG A 2 0.56 2.44 32.65
N THR A 3 0.63 1.34 31.94
CA THR A 3 1.87 0.59 31.73
C THR A 3 2.88 1.53 31.04
N ASN A 4 4.15 1.47 31.45
CA ASN A 4 5.18 2.35 30.90
C ASN A 4 5.62 1.83 29.51
N ASP A 5 4.82 2.13 28.49
CA ASP A 5 5.01 1.61 27.12
C ASP A 5 6.03 2.43 26.30
N LEU A 6 6.92 3.16 26.97
CA LEU A 6 7.87 4.07 26.32
C LEU A 6 8.77 3.33 25.32
N ILE A 7 9.28 2.16 25.71
CA ILE A 7 10.13 1.32 24.85
C ILE A 7 9.34 0.86 23.61
N LEU A 8 8.12 0.37 23.81
CA LEU A 8 7.25 -0.09 22.72
C LEU A 8 6.94 1.05 21.75
N ARG A 9 6.49 2.21 22.23
CA ARG A 9 6.13 3.36 21.39
C ARG A 9 7.32 3.87 20.59
N THR A 10 8.46 4.04 21.24
CA THR A 10 9.69 4.54 20.59
C THR A 10 10.19 3.57 19.53
N THR A 11 10.22 2.27 19.86
CA THR A 11 10.66 1.22 18.92
C THR A 11 9.68 1.08 17.75
N THR A 12 8.38 1.11 18.01
CA THR A 12 7.34 1.05 16.96
C THR A 12 7.48 2.19 15.96
N ALA A 13 7.76 3.42 16.41
CA ALA A 13 7.93 4.55 15.48
C ALA A 13 9.09 4.30 14.49
N LEU A 14 10.23 3.82 15.00
CA LEU A 14 11.39 3.49 14.16
C LEU A 14 11.09 2.33 13.21
N ILE A 15 10.52 1.23 13.73
CA ILE A 15 10.19 0.06 12.94
C ILE A 15 9.17 0.43 11.85
N ALA A 16 8.06 1.08 12.19
CA ALA A 16 7.03 1.46 11.24
C ALA A 16 7.59 2.31 10.08
N PHE A 17 8.50 3.25 10.38
CA PHE A 17 9.20 4.01 9.35
C PHE A 17 9.99 3.12 8.38
N ILE A 18 10.75 2.16 8.90
CA ILE A 18 11.49 1.19 8.09
C ILE A 18 10.53 0.30 7.28
N LEU A 19 9.43 -0.18 7.86
CA LEU A 19 8.45 -1.02 7.17
C LEU A 19 7.78 -0.26 6.01
N LEU A 20 7.45 1.02 6.20
CA LEU A 20 6.89 1.87 5.14
C LEU A 20 7.90 2.10 4.01
N GLY A 21 9.15 2.40 4.35
CA GLY A 21 10.21 2.51 3.34
C GLY A 21 10.43 1.21 2.56
N PHE A 22 10.44 0.08 3.28
CA PHE A 22 10.59 -1.24 2.66
C PHE A 22 9.37 -1.63 1.81
N SER A 23 8.16 -1.24 2.22
CA SER A 23 6.95 -1.40 1.42
C SER A 23 7.05 -0.71 0.07
N ILE A 24 7.52 0.54 0.06
CA ILE A 24 7.73 1.31 -1.18
C ILE A 24 8.79 0.64 -2.05
N TYR A 25 9.90 0.20 -1.45
CA TYR A 25 10.92 -0.56 -2.16
C TYR A 25 10.35 -1.83 -2.81
N LEU A 26 9.61 -2.66 -2.06
CA LEU A 26 8.99 -3.88 -2.58
C LEU A 26 8.01 -3.60 -3.72
N PHE A 27 7.22 -2.53 -3.60
CA PHE A 27 6.31 -2.09 -4.65
C PHE A 27 7.05 -1.76 -5.94
N LEU A 28 8.12 -0.96 -5.87
CA LEU A 28 8.91 -0.55 -7.02
C LEU A 28 9.73 -1.71 -7.62
N ALA A 29 10.32 -2.54 -6.75
CA ALA A 29 11.17 -3.67 -7.16
C ALA A 29 10.41 -4.80 -7.88
N GLY A 30 9.08 -4.83 -7.78
CA GLY A 30 8.22 -5.89 -8.36
C GLY A 30 8.35 -6.09 -9.88
N HIS A 31 8.95 -5.14 -10.60
CA HIS A 31 9.13 -5.21 -12.05
C HIS A 31 10.22 -6.19 -12.49
N GLN A 32 11.27 -6.34 -11.69
CA GLN A 32 12.48 -7.09 -12.06
C GLN A 32 12.95 -8.06 -10.96
N SER A 33 12.38 -7.99 -9.77
CA SER A 33 12.76 -8.76 -8.59
C SER A 33 11.52 -9.22 -7.81
N PRO A 34 11.64 -10.20 -6.89
CA PRO A 34 10.55 -10.58 -6.01
C PRO A 34 10.01 -9.37 -5.24
N GLY A 35 8.73 -9.05 -5.43
CA GLY A 35 8.10 -7.82 -4.93
C GLY A 35 6.69 -7.64 -5.48
N GLY A 36 6.24 -6.38 -5.55
CA GLY A 36 4.99 -5.98 -6.21
C GLY A 36 3.92 -5.42 -5.28
N GLY A 37 2.78 -5.10 -5.89
CA GLY A 37 1.63 -4.47 -5.22
C GLY A 37 1.13 -5.21 -3.98
N PHE A 38 1.04 -6.53 -4.05
CA PHE A 38 0.46 -7.34 -2.98
C PHE A 38 1.29 -7.32 -1.69
N ILE A 39 2.57 -7.71 -1.78
CA ILE A 39 3.45 -7.78 -0.61
C ILE A 39 3.77 -6.39 -0.05
N GLY A 40 3.90 -5.38 -0.92
CA GLY A 40 4.00 -3.98 -0.48
C GLY A 40 2.76 -3.56 0.32
N GLY A 41 1.56 -3.85 -0.18
CA GLY A 41 0.32 -3.51 0.52
C GLY A 41 0.23 -4.17 1.90
N LEU A 42 0.62 -5.44 2.02
CA LEU A 42 0.69 -6.14 3.30
C LEU A 42 1.73 -5.50 4.24
N MET A 43 2.87 -5.09 3.72
CA MET A 43 3.94 -4.46 4.50
C MET A 43 3.51 -3.11 5.07
N THR A 44 2.85 -2.28 4.26
CA THR A 44 2.23 -1.03 4.73
C THR A 44 1.15 -1.29 5.78
N SER A 45 0.31 -2.29 5.56
CA SER A 45 -0.73 -2.68 6.52
C SER A 45 -0.11 -3.10 7.85
N ALA A 46 0.97 -3.89 7.84
CA ALA A 46 1.69 -4.29 9.03
C ALA A 46 2.27 -3.09 9.79
N ALA A 47 2.84 -2.11 9.09
CA ALA A 47 3.34 -0.88 9.71
C ALA A 47 2.22 -0.09 10.42
N ILE A 48 1.07 0.05 9.77
CA ILE A 48 -0.08 0.77 10.31
C ILE A 48 -0.70 0.01 11.49
N VAL A 49 -0.85 -1.32 11.38
CA VAL A 49 -1.30 -2.17 12.48
C VAL A 49 -0.38 -2.04 13.70
N LEU A 50 0.94 -2.09 13.49
CA LEU A 50 1.91 -1.94 14.57
C LEU A 50 1.76 -0.58 15.27
N MET A 51 1.51 0.50 14.52
CA MET A 51 1.21 1.81 15.09
C MET A 51 -0.10 1.80 15.89
N TYR A 52 -1.16 1.18 15.39
CA TYR A 52 -2.42 1.03 16.13
C TYR A 52 -2.24 0.25 17.44
N MET A 53 -1.43 -0.80 17.44
CA MET A 53 -1.13 -1.58 18.65
C MET A 53 -0.35 -0.78 19.70
N ALA A 54 0.61 0.05 19.29
CA ALA A 54 1.46 0.80 20.23
C ALA A 54 0.83 2.10 20.74
N TYR A 55 0.02 2.77 19.91
CA TYR A 55 -0.52 4.10 20.19
C TYR A 55 -2.03 4.11 20.44
N GLY A 56 -2.75 3.05 20.07
CA GLY A 56 -4.21 2.94 20.18
C GLY A 56 -4.96 3.43 18.95
N LEU A 57 -6.26 3.12 18.89
CA LEU A 57 -7.15 3.46 17.77
C LEU A 57 -7.34 4.97 17.57
N GLU A 58 -7.75 5.70 18.62
CA GLU A 58 -8.07 7.13 18.49
C GLU A 58 -6.88 8.00 18.04
N PRO A 59 -5.65 7.86 18.60
CA PRO A 59 -4.55 8.74 18.20
C PRO A 59 -4.11 8.51 16.76
N ILE A 60 -4.04 7.24 16.32
CA ILE A 60 -3.63 6.92 14.96
C ILE A 60 -4.72 7.30 13.95
N ALA A 61 -6.00 7.15 14.28
CA ALA A 61 -7.10 7.60 13.40
C ALA A 61 -7.09 9.12 13.16
N LYS A 62 -6.56 9.92 14.10
CA LYS A 62 -6.35 11.37 13.90
C LYS A 62 -5.16 11.69 13.00
N ILE A 63 -4.13 10.85 13.00
CA ILE A 63 -2.92 11.02 12.18
C ILE A 63 -3.15 10.51 10.75
N ILE A 64 -3.89 9.41 10.61
CA ILE A 64 -4.21 8.78 9.33
C ILE A 64 -5.74 8.83 9.14
N PRO A 65 -6.30 9.98 8.72
CA PRO A 65 -7.74 10.16 8.54
C PRO A 65 -8.21 9.56 7.20
N VAL A 66 -7.92 8.27 6.98
CA VAL A 66 -8.23 7.55 5.74
C VAL A 66 -9.36 6.55 5.96
N ASN A 67 -10.33 6.54 5.06
CA ASN A 67 -11.36 5.50 5.05
C ASN A 67 -10.86 4.28 4.25
N PHE A 68 -10.31 3.31 4.97
CA PHE A 68 -9.78 2.07 4.36
C PHE A 68 -10.83 1.28 3.58
N LYS A 69 -12.12 1.39 3.91
CA LYS A 69 -13.20 0.74 3.14
C LYS A 69 -13.32 1.32 1.73
N LEU A 70 -13.06 2.61 1.55
CA LEU A 70 -13.09 3.27 0.24
C LEU A 70 -11.83 3.01 -0.59
N MET A 71 -10.72 2.60 0.03
CA MET A 71 -9.51 2.21 -0.69
C MET A 71 -9.72 0.95 -1.53
N ILE A 72 -10.60 0.05 -1.10
CA ILE A 72 -10.94 -1.19 -1.81
C ILE A 72 -11.53 -0.91 -3.20
N PRO A 73 -12.68 -0.21 -3.34
CA PRO A 73 -13.22 0.09 -4.66
C PRO A 73 -12.31 1.01 -5.46
N ALA A 74 -11.56 1.93 -4.83
CA ALA A 74 -10.61 2.79 -5.54
C ALA A 74 -9.47 1.97 -6.18
N GLY A 75 -8.87 1.04 -5.44
CA GLY A 75 -7.83 0.15 -5.95
C GLY A 75 -8.33 -0.78 -7.06
N LEU A 76 -9.53 -1.36 -6.88
CA LEU A 76 -10.18 -2.19 -7.90
C LEU A 76 -10.48 -1.39 -9.17
N LEU A 77 -10.95 -0.15 -9.06
CA LEU A 77 -11.18 0.73 -10.20
C LEU A 77 -9.88 1.03 -10.94
N ILE A 78 -8.79 1.34 -10.23
CA ILE A 78 -7.48 1.58 -10.86
C ILE A 78 -7.01 0.33 -11.63
N ALA A 79 -7.11 -0.86 -11.03
CA ALA A 79 -6.73 -2.11 -11.68
C ALA A 79 -7.59 -2.41 -12.92
N ALA A 80 -8.91 -2.24 -12.82
CA ALA A 80 -9.85 -2.44 -13.91
C ALA A 80 -9.63 -1.44 -15.06
N LEU A 81 -9.48 -0.15 -14.74
CA LEU A 81 -9.21 0.90 -15.72
C LEU A 81 -7.87 0.70 -16.42
N THR A 82 -6.86 0.17 -15.71
CA THR A 82 -5.57 -0.18 -16.33
C THR A 82 -5.76 -1.28 -17.38
N GLY A 83 -6.52 -2.32 -17.07
CA GLY A 83 -6.79 -3.41 -18.01
C GLY A 83 -7.68 -3.02 -19.19
N VAL A 84 -8.72 -2.22 -18.94
CA VAL A 84 -9.62 -1.68 -19.99
C VAL A 84 -8.91 -0.62 -20.84
N GLY A 85 -7.95 0.11 -20.27
CA GLY A 85 -7.14 1.10 -20.97
C GLY A 85 -6.40 0.51 -22.17
N SER A 86 -6.01 -0.76 -22.12
CA SER A 86 -5.37 -1.47 -23.26
C SER A 86 -6.26 -1.48 -24.50
N PHE A 87 -7.60 -1.50 -24.37
CA PHE A 87 -8.51 -1.46 -25.52
C PHE A 87 -8.45 -0.13 -26.29
N VAL A 88 -8.13 0.98 -25.62
CA VAL A 88 -7.96 2.29 -26.28
C VAL A 88 -6.80 2.24 -27.29
N PHE A 89 -5.83 1.36 -27.05
CA PHE A 89 -4.68 1.13 -27.92
C PHE A 89 -4.89 -0.01 -28.93
N GLY A 90 -6.10 -0.59 -29.01
CA GLY A 90 -6.40 -1.72 -29.91
C GLY A 90 -5.83 -3.06 -29.44
N GLU A 91 -5.31 -3.12 -28.21
CA GLU A 91 -4.70 -4.30 -27.62
C GLU A 91 -5.72 -5.12 -26.81
N SER A 92 -5.37 -6.37 -26.50
CA SER A 92 -6.21 -7.24 -25.64
C SER A 92 -6.27 -6.73 -24.19
N PHE A 93 -7.28 -7.16 -23.44
CA PHE A 93 -7.43 -6.82 -22.02
C PHE A 93 -6.17 -7.17 -21.22
N LEU A 94 -5.73 -6.25 -20.35
CA LEU A 94 -4.48 -6.37 -19.56
C LEU A 94 -3.21 -6.55 -20.40
N SER A 95 -3.23 -6.22 -21.69
CA SER A 95 -1.98 -6.14 -22.47
C SER A 95 -1.12 -5.01 -21.89
N GLN A 96 0.10 -5.36 -21.51
CA GLN A 96 1.02 -4.45 -20.82
C GLN A 96 2.04 -3.87 -21.80
N THR A 97 2.30 -2.58 -21.69
CA THR A 97 3.34 -1.89 -22.45
C THR A 97 4.34 -1.26 -21.47
N TYR A 98 5.56 -1.08 -21.94
CA TYR A 98 6.66 -0.48 -21.19
C TYR A 98 7.02 0.86 -21.82
N GLY A 99 6.98 1.92 -21.02
CA GLY A 99 7.45 3.25 -21.40
C GLY A 99 8.63 3.68 -20.55
N HIS A 100 9.66 4.25 -21.16
CA HIS A 100 10.75 4.88 -20.41
C HIS A 100 10.29 6.28 -19.96
N PHE A 101 10.20 6.49 -18.66
CA PHE A 101 9.90 7.78 -18.06
C PHE A 101 11.11 8.25 -17.26
N HIS A 102 11.56 9.47 -17.53
CA HIS A 102 12.62 10.13 -16.78
C HIS A 102 12.01 10.84 -15.57
N LEU A 103 12.23 10.32 -14.36
CA LEU A 103 11.88 11.02 -13.13
C LEU A 103 13.11 11.70 -12.53
N PRO A 104 13.05 12.99 -12.18
CA PRO A 104 14.23 13.79 -11.78
C PRO A 104 14.93 13.30 -10.49
N LEU A 105 14.29 12.44 -9.70
CA LEU A 105 14.84 11.83 -8.48
C LEU A 105 15.25 10.35 -8.63
N PHE A 106 14.77 9.66 -9.68
CA PHE A 106 14.89 8.20 -9.81
C PHE A 106 15.54 7.74 -11.13
N GLY A 107 15.88 8.65 -12.04
CA GLY A 107 16.52 8.34 -13.32
C GLY A 107 15.53 7.81 -14.38
N ASP A 108 16.05 7.05 -15.35
CA ASP A 108 15.24 6.28 -16.30
C ASP A 108 14.53 5.15 -15.56
N ILE A 109 13.22 5.29 -15.35
CA ILE A 109 12.39 4.19 -14.89
C ILE A 109 11.55 3.66 -16.05
N GLU A 110 11.64 2.35 -16.27
CA GLU A 110 10.70 1.61 -17.09
C GLU A 110 9.36 1.54 -16.36
N LEU A 111 8.53 2.57 -16.57
CA LEU A 111 7.17 2.59 -16.06
C LEU A 111 6.32 1.75 -17.02
N ALA A 112 6.16 0.48 -16.67
CA ALA A 112 5.19 -0.38 -17.33
C ALA A 112 3.78 -0.02 -16.85
N THR A 113 2.77 -0.17 -17.71
CA THR A 113 1.36 -0.12 -17.28
C THR A 113 1.06 -1.17 -16.20
N ALA A 114 1.92 -2.19 -16.07
CA ALA A 114 2.00 -3.12 -14.94
C ALA A 114 2.02 -2.43 -13.57
N MET A 115 2.80 -1.33 -13.42
CA MET A 115 2.89 -0.54 -12.17
C MET A 115 1.52 -0.03 -11.73
N LEU A 116 0.69 0.42 -12.68
CA LEU A 116 -0.63 0.99 -12.38
C LEU A 116 -1.60 -0.09 -11.92
N PHE A 117 -1.53 -1.27 -12.55
CA PHE A 117 -2.29 -2.43 -12.09
C PHE A 117 -1.87 -2.82 -10.66
N ASP A 118 -0.56 -2.91 -10.42
CA ASP A 118 0.00 -3.24 -9.11
C ASP A 118 -0.33 -2.17 -8.06
N LEU A 119 -0.42 -0.89 -8.43
CA LEU A 119 -0.90 0.17 -7.55
C LEU A 119 -2.35 -0.07 -7.13
N GLY A 120 -3.20 -0.49 -8.06
CA GLY A 120 -4.58 -0.90 -7.76
C GLY A 120 -4.63 -2.06 -6.77
N VAL A 121 -3.80 -3.08 -6.98
CA VAL A 121 -3.65 -4.22 -6.05
C VAL A 121 -3.15 -3.74 -4.67
N TYR A 122 -2.11 -2.91 -4.63
CA TYR A 122 -1.52 -2.36 -3.41
C TYR A 122 -2.55 -1.64 -2.54
N LEU A 123 -3.33 -0.74 -3.14
CA LEU A 123 -4.39 0.01 -2.44
C LEU A 123 -5.51 -0.91 -1.96
N THR A 124 -5.90 -1.89 -2.77
CA THR A 124 -6.93 -2.87 -2.41
C THR A 124 -6.49 -3.70 -1.21
N VAL A 125 -5.25 -4.19 -1.19
CA VAL A 125 -4.69 -4.98 -0.09
C VAL A 125 -4.66 -4.15 1.20
N ILE A 126 -4.17 -2.91 1.15
CA ILE A 126 -4.19 -2.01 2.32
C ILE A 126 -5.61 -1.81 2.84
N GLY A 127 -6.55 -1.52 1.93
CA GLY A 127 -7.95 -1.31 2.26
C GLY A 127 -8.58 -2.51 2.95
N VAL A 128 -8.40 -3.71 2.39
CA VAL A 128 -8.95 -4.96 2.92
C VAL A 128 -8.33 -5.28 4.28
N THR A 129 -7.00 -5.32 4.37
CA THR A 129 -6.29 -5.74 5.60
C THR A 129 -6.61 -4.81 6.77
N LEU A 130 -6.57 -3.50 6.57
CA LEU A 130 -6.87 -2.55 7.63
C LEU A 130 -8.36 -2.49 7.96
N THR A 131 -9.25 -2.66 6.99
CA THR A 131 -10.70 -2.77 7.27
C THR A 131 -10.98 -3.98 8.16
N ILE A 132 -10.41 -5.15 7.86
CA ILE A 132 -10.58 -6.36 8.68
C ILE A 132 -10.04 -6.12 10.08
N MET A 133 -8.79 -5.65 10.19
CA MET A 133 -8.14 -5.43 11.49
C MET A 133 -8.88 -4.42 12.36
N LEU A 134 -9.31 -3.28 11.80
CA LEU A 134 -10.02 -2.24 12.55
C LEU A 134 -11.45 -2.63 12.91
N THR A 135 -12.09 -3.49 12.11
CA THR A 135 -13.41 -4.04 12.46
C THR A 135 -13.26 -4.99 13.65
N ILE A 136 -12.30 -5.93 13.59
CA ILE A 136 -12.05 -6.87 14.70
C ILE A 136 -11.62 -6.14 15.98
N ALA A 137 -10.77 -5.12 15.85
CA ALA A 137 -10.29 -4.35 17.01
C ALA A 137 -11.33 -3.38 17.59
N GLY A 138 -12.38 -3.05 16.84
CA GLY A 138 -13.43 -2.12 17.24
C GLY A 138 -14.71 -2.78 17.74
N ASP A 139 -14.85 -4.10 17.60
CA ASP A 139 -16.02 -4.88 18.03
C ASP A 139 -16.05 -5.17 19.57
N GLU A 140 -15.54 -4.24 20.40
CA GLU A 140 -15.72 -4.24 21.87
C GLU A 140 -16.82 -3.26 22.33
#